data_AF-A0A7Y0FW94-F1
#
_entry.id   AF-A0A7Y0FW94-F1
#
_cell.length_a   1.000
_cell.length_b   1.000
_cell.length_c   1.000
_cell.angle_alpha   90.00
_cell.angle_beta   90.00
_cell.angle_gamma   90.00
#
_symmetry.space_group_name_H-M   'P 1'
#
loop_
_entity.id
_entity.type
_entity.pdbx_description
1 polymer ?
#
loop_
_entity_poly.entity_id
_entity_poly.type
_entity_poly.pdbx_seq_one_letter_code
_entity_poly.pdbx_strand_id
1 'polypeptide(L)'
;METHFEGRHQPLNLANAARNALLDFVGIRNVQWDANAGSVIAADDGSPGYILARSTDKFGRVIAFAFADVAPMATGSEIFAKAQDLDNSVNIHLLSRGFAYPTYYWTLFAELREHLTASVDAARAAGLGVHAVDATNTLSSIVNIGTLTDQLVLMPKLFRRASAYVAAAGTIIGFKAALEANQEPVFDLRDKNFTHFDTFVTEQGDQIALTRRPEELVFDPMPERPGGEFTAMMNDQG
;
A
#
# COMPACT_ATOMS: atom_id res chain seq x y z
N MET A 1 -1.91 2.25 4.70
CA MET A 1 -3.34 1.91 4.56
C MET A 1 -3.92 2.68 3.38
N GLU A 2 -5.04 2.27 2.79
CA GLU A 2 -5.67 3.04 1.70
C GLU A 2 -6.38 4.29 2.25
N THR A 3 -5.97 5.46 1.77
CA THR A 3 -6.49 6.75 2.23
C THR A 3 -7.43 7.39 1.22
N HIS A 4 -7.44 6.91 -0.02
CA HIS A 4 -8.39 7.35 -1.04
C HIS A 4 -8.41 6.40 -2.25
N PHE A 5 -9.55 5.75 -2.48
CA PHE A 5 -9.82 4.94 -3.67
C PHE A 5 -11.31 5.09 -4.06
N GLU A 6 -11.57 5.73 -5.20
CA GLU A 6 -12.94 5.91 -5.73
C GLU A 6 -13.92 6.49 -4.69
N GLY A 7 -13.51 7.55 -4.00
CA GLY A 7 -14.31 8.19 -2.95
C GLY A 7 -14.42 7.40 -1.64
N ARG A 8 -13.71 6.27 -1.52
CA ARG A 8 -13.70 5.41 -0.33
C ARG A 8 -12.32 5.39 0.29
N HIS A 9 -12.27 5.18 1.60
CA HIS A 9 -11.03 5.10 2.36
C HIS A 9 -11.23 4.13 3.52
N GLN A 10 -10.12 3.68 4.11
CA GLN A 10 -10.15 2.97 5.39
C GLN A 10 -10.14 3.99 6.56
N PRO A 11 -10.24 3.59 7.84
CA PRO A 11 -10.36 4.51 8.97
C PRO A 11 -9.25 5.58 9.04
N LEU A 12 -9.62 6.87 9.05
CA LEU A 12 -8.68 7.97 8.83
C LEU A 12 -7.74 8.29 10.02
N ASN A 13 -7.97 7.73 11.21
CA ASN A 13 -7.13 7.99 12.37
C ASN A 13 -5.66 7.61 12.11
N LEU A 14 -5.43 6.43 11.53
CA LEU A 14 -4.08 5.96 11.16
C LEU A 14 -3.50 6.77 10.00
N ALA A 15 -4.34 7.19 9.04
CA ALA A 15 -3.92 8.04 7.94
C ALA A 15 -3.42 9.41 8.43
N ASN A 16 -4.16 10.03 9.35
CA ASN A 16 -3.79 11.29 9.98
C ASN A 16 -2.53 11.17 10.83
N ALA A 17 -2.38 10.07 11.57
CA ALA A 17 -1.16 9.80 12.34
C ALA A 17 0.06 9.64 11.42
N ALA A 18 -0.06 8.86 10.34
CA ALA A 18 0.99 8.68 9.35
C ALA A 18 1.39 10.00 8.68
N ARG A 19 0.40 10.81 8.28
CA ARG A 19 0.60 12.16 7.73
C ARG A 19 1.35 13.07 8.70
N ASN A 20 0.93 13.11 9.96
CA ASN A 20 1.57 13.96 10.97
C ASN A 20 3.00 13.51 11.27
N ALA A 21 3.24 12.19 11.35
CA ALA A 21 4.59 11.64 11.51
C ALA A 21 5.49 11.96 10.31
N LEU A 22 4.95 11.90 9.09
CA LEU A 22 5.66 12.31 7.88
C LEU A 22 6.06 13.79 7.96
N LEU A 23 5.10 14.69 8.24
CA LEU A 23 5.35 16.13 8.32
C LEU A 23 6.43 16.46 9.37
N ASP A 24 6.32 15.87 10.56
CA ASP A 24 7.32 16.01 11.63
C ASP A 24 8.71 15.54 11.18
N PHE A 25 8.78 14.38 10.53
CA PHE A 25 10.03 13.79 10.05
C PHE A 25 10.70 14.63 8.95
N VAL A 26 9.94 15.18 8.01
CA VAL A 26 10.48 16.05 6.95
C VAL A 26 10.67 17.50 7.41
N GLY A 27 10.43 17.79 8.70
CA GLY A 27 10.65 19.10 9.29
C GLY A 27 9.63 20.16 8.88
N ILE A 28 8.48 19.77 8.32
CA ILE A 28 7.37 20.70 8.04
C ILE A 28 6.59 20.92 9.34
N ARG A 29 6.48 22.19 9.75
CA ARG A 29 5.92 22.58 11.06
C ARG A 29 4.78 23.58 10.91
N ASN A 30 4.10 23.86 12.02
CA ASN A 30 3.06 24.90 12.11
C ASN A 30 2.00 24.81 11.00
N VAL A 31 1.65 23.58 10.63
CA VAL A 31 0.74 23.29 9.53
C VAL A 31 -0.68 23.74 9.89
N GLN A 32 -1.20 24.66 9.10
CA GLN A 32 -2.57 25.15 9.17
C GLN A 32 -3.36 24.48 8.05
N TRP A 33 -4.48 23.88 8.44
CA TRP A 33 -5.39 23.21 7.52
C TRP A 33 -6.57 24.13 7.18
N ASP A 34 -7.18 23.90 6.02
CA ASP A 34 -8.50 24.48 5.73
C ASP A 34 -9.57 23.97 6.72
N ALA A 35 -10.77 24.56 6.66
CA ALA A 35 -11.88 24.22 7.55
C ALA A 35 -12.32 22.74 7.45
N ASN A 36 -12.02 22.06 6.34
CA ASN A 36 -12.35 20.66 6.10
C ASN A 36 -11.19 19.71 6.43
N ALA A 37 -10.07 20.23 6.93
CA ALA A 37 -8.82 19.52 7.11
C ALA A 37 -8.31 18.79 5.85
N GLY A 38 -8.71 19.25 4.66
CA GLY A 38 -8.41 18.61 3.38
C GLY A 38 -7.15 19.15 2.72
N SER A 39 -6.88 20.44 2.88
CA SER A 39 -5.73 21.13 2.27
C SER A 39 -4.90 21.88 3.30
N VAL A 40 -3.60 21.96 3.07
CA VAL A 40 -2.71 22.87 3.82
C VAL A 40 -2.85 24.27 3.26
N ILE A 41 -3.16 25.25 4.11
CA ILE A 41 -3.28 26.66 3.73
C ILE A 41 -2.04 27.49 4.12
N ALA A 42 -1.28 27.03 5.12
CA ALA A 42 0.01 27.58 5.52
C ALA A 42 0.83 26.54 6.28
N ALA A 43 2.14 26.59 6.19
CA ALA A 43 3.08 25.79 6.97
C ALA A 43 4.45 26.47 7.00
N ASP A 44 5.26 26.12 7.98
CA ASP A 44 6.70 26.34 7.91
C ASP A 44 7.29 25.17 7.14
N ASP A 45 7.71 25.42 5.89
CA ASP A 45 8.23 24.45 4.96
C ASP A 45 9.60 24.87 4.39
N GLY A 46 10.06 24.23 3.30
CA GLY A 46 11.36 24.50 2.68
C GLY A 46 12.53 23.70 3.27
N SER A 47 12.26 22.68 4.10
CA SER A 47 13.27 21.73 4.56
C SER A 47 14.00 21.08 3.37
N PRO A 48 15.33 20.91 3.45
CA PRO A 48 16.08 20.14 2.45
C PRO A 48 15.55 18.71 2.33
N GLY A 49 15.51 18.21 1.11
CA GLY A 49 15.17 16.83 0.83
C GLY A 49 15.65 16.40 -0.54
N TYR A 50 15.80 15.09 -0.72
CA TYR A 50 16.13 14.49 -2.01
C TYR A 50 15.40 13.16 -2.19
N ILE A 51 15.39 12.67 -3.42
CA ILE A 51 14.84 11.36 -3.75
C ILE A 51 15.88 10.50 -4.47
N LEU A 52 15.82 9.20 -4.23
CA LEU A 52 16.47 8.19 -5.05
C LEU A 52 15.39 7.49 -5.88
N ALA A 53 15.37 7.77 -7.18
CA ALA A 53 14.35 7.28 -8.10
C ALA A 53 14.97 6.43 -9.20
N ARG A 54 14.24 5.39 -9.64
CA ARG A 54 14.66 4.52 -10.75
C ARG A 54 13.68 4.54 -11.92
N SER A 55 12.40 4.76 -11.64
CA SER A 55 11.34 4.64 -12.63
C SER A 55 10.13 5.48 -12.28
N THR A 56 9.30 5.72 -13.28
CA THR A 56 7.91 6.13 -13.10
C THR A 56 6.99 4.93 -13.30
N ASP A 57 5.78 5.01 -12.77
CA ASP A 57 4.71 4.08 -13.13
C ASP A 57 4.06 4.47 -14.47
N LYS A 58 3.05 3.69 -14.89
CA LYS A 58 2.31 3.93 -16.14
C LYS A 58 1.56 5.27 -16.23
N PHE A 59 1.38 5.97 -15.11
CA PHE A 59 0.75 7.30 -15.03
C PHE A 59 1.79 8.42 -14.88
N GLY A 60 3.09 8.11 -15.02
CA GLY A 60 4.16 9.08 -14.86
C GLY A 60 4.49 9.41 -13.39
N ARG A 61 3.94 8.68 -12.43
CA ARG A 61 4.21 8.92 -11.00
C ARG A 61 5.57 8.34 -10.63
N VAL A 62 6.41 9.14 -10.00
CA VAL A 62 7.76 8.74 -9.59
C VAL A 62 7.70 7.68 -8.49
N ILE A 63 8.45 6.60 -8.66
CA ILE A 63 8.68 5.58 -7.62
C ILE A 63 10.08 5.82 -7.04
N ALA A 64 10.14 6.20 -5.76
CA ALA A 64 11.39 6.61 -5.14
C ALA A 64 11.45 6.32 -3.64
N PHE A 65 12.68 6.34 -3.13
CA PHE A 65 12.97 6.58 -1.72
C PHE A 65 13.12 8.08 -1.49
N ALA A 66 12.50 8.61 -0.44
CA ALA A 66 12.58 10.02 -0.08
C ALA A 66 13.40 10.22 1.18
N PHE A 67 14.11 11.35 1.27
CA PHE A 67 15.01 11.68 2.36
C PHE A 67 14.80 13.13 2.79
N ALA A 68 14.85 13.38 4.11
CA ALA A 68 14.71 14.69 4.72
C ALA A 68 16.10 15.27 5.08
N ASP A 69 16.98 15.34 4.09
CA ASP A 69 18.34 15.85 4.24
C ASP A 69 18.84 16.48 2.93
N VAL A 70 20.03 17.08 2.97
CA VAL A 70 20.74 17.54 1.78
C VAL A 70 21.24 16.34 0.98
N ALA A 71 21.06 16.38 -0.34
CA ALA A 71 21.55 15.32 -1.22
C ALA A 71 23.08 15.16 -1.08
N PRO A 72 23.61 13.94 -0.89
CA PRO A 72 25.05 13.71 -0.82
C PRO A 72 25.74 13.80 -2.19
N MET A 73 24.96 13.93 -3.27
CA MET A 73 25.41 13.94 -4.66
C MET A 73 24.65 14.99 -5.47
N ALA A 74 25.21 15.39 -6.61
CA ALA A 74 24.54 16.31 -7.53
C ALA A 74 23.27 15.68 -8.13
N THR A 75 22.27 16.50 -8.44
CA THR A 75 21.06 16.07 -9.15
C THR A 75 21.41 15.35 -10.45
N GLY A 76 20.76 14.22 -10.70
CA GLY A 76 20.99 13.39 -11.89
C GLY A 76 22.17 12.44 -11.79
N SER A 77 22.89 12.41 -10.67
CA SER A 77 23.93 11.41 -10.43
C SER A 77 23.34 10.00 -10.36
N GLU A 78 24.05 9.04 -10.93
CA GLU A 78 23.73 7.63 -10.77
C GLU A 78 24.31 7.09 -9.45
N ILE A 79 23.55 6.21 -8.80
CA ILE A 79 23.95 5.54 -7.57
C ILE A 79 23.51 4.08 -7.60
N PHE A 80 24.35 3.20 -7.09
CA PHE A 80 23.95 1.84 -6.75
C PHE A 80 23.51 1.81 -5.27
N ALA A 81 22.21 1.95 -5.04
CA ALA A 81 21.65 2.00 -3.69
C ALA A 81 21.81 0.64 -2.98
N LYS A 82 22.34 0.69 -1.76
CA LYS A 82 22.47 -0.45 -0.83
C LYS A 82 21.43 -0.34 0.28
N ALA A 83 21.19 -1.43 1.00
CA ALA A 83 20.21 -1.49 2.09
C ALA A 83 20.40 -0.35 3.11
N GLN A 84 21.62 -0.19 3.62
CA GLN A 84 21.99 0.83 4.61
C GLN A 84 21.78 2.28 4.13
N ASP A 85 21.79 2.52 2.81
CA ASP A 85 21.55 3.86 2.26
C ASP A 85 20.10 4.30 2.49
N LEU A 86 19.20 3.37 2.83
CA LEU A 86 17.78 3.62 3.09
C LEU A 86 17.47 3.93 4.55
N ASP A 87 18.40 3.75 5.49
CA ASP A 87 18.13 3.79 6.94
C ASP A 87 17.48 5.10 7.39
N ASN A 88 17.89 6.22 6.77
CA ASN A 88 17.37 7.55 7.06
C ASN A 88 16.27 7.99 6.07
N SER A 89 15.75 7.07 5.26
CA SER A 89 14.67 7.37 4.34
C SER A 89 13.35 7.55 5.09
N VAL A 90 12.49 8.40 4.53
CA VAL A 90 11.07 8.51 4.90
C VAL A 90 10.39 7.13 4.85
N ASN A 91 10.77 6.28 3.90
CA ASN A 91 10.20 4.95 3.74
C ASN A 91 10.50 4.06 4.96
N ILE A 92 11.75 3.96 5.40
CA ILE A 92 12.12 3.21 6.63
C ILE A 92 11.47 3.85 7.85
N HIS A 93 11.43 5.18 7.92
CA HIS A 93 10.79 5.89 9.02
C HIS A 93 9.30 5.51 9.19
N LEU A 94 8.54 5.48 8.09
CA LEU A 94 7.12 5.13 8.13
C LEU A 94 6.91 3.64 8.37
N LEU A 95 7.71 2.76 7.77
CA LEU A 95 7.59 1.30 7.95
C LEU A 95 7.92 0.88 9.38
N SER A 96 9.03 1.36 9.95
CA SER A 96 9.47 1.02 11.31
C SER A 96 8.50 1.46 12.41
N ARG A 97 7.59 2.39 12.11
CA ARG A 97 6.54 2.88 13.01
C ARG A 97 5.15 2.33 12.69
N GLY A 98 5.04 1.44 11.70
CA GLY A 98 3.77 0.87 11.27
C GLY A 98 2.83 1.88 10.61
N PHE A 99 3.34 2.98 10.04
CA PHE A 99 2.51 3.96 9.34
C PHE A 99 2.25 3.63 7.87
N ALA A 100 2.93 2.62 7.33
CA ALA A 100 2.75 2.15 5.97
C ALA A 100 2.76 0.61 5.91
N TYR A 101 2.02 0.05 4.95
CA TYR A 101 2.21 -1.34 4.54
C TYR A 101 3.35 -1.41 3.52
N PRO A 102 4.21 -2.44 3.54
CA PRO A 102 5.07 -2.71 2.41
C PRO A 102 4.21 -3.12 1.21
N THR A 103 4.57 -2.63 0.03
CA THR A 103 4.05 -3.11 -1.25
C THR A 103 5.19 -3.10 -2.23
N TYR A 104 5.70 -4.29 -2.54
CA TYR A 104 6.89 -4.42 -3.36
C TYR A 104 6.53 -4.63 -4.83
N TYR A 105 7.32 -4.02 -5.69
CA TYR A 105 7.26 -4.21 -7.14
C TYR A 105 8.47 -5.00 -7.62
N TRP A 106 8.33 -5.72 -8.74
CA TRP A 106 9.39 -6.59 -9.28
C TRP A 106 10.71 -5.85 -9.58
N THR A 107 10.65 -4.53 -9.74
CA THR A 107 11.81 -3.67 -10.00
C THR A 107 12.66 -3.36 -8.76
N LEU A 108 12.16 -3.63 -7.56
CA LEU A 108 12.90 -3.40 -6.31
C LEU A 108 13.79 -4.62 -6.01
N PHE A 109 15.10 -4.41 -5.86
CA PHE A 109 16.05 -5.50 -5.61
C PHE A 109 15.81 -6.23 -4.28
N ALA A 110 16.13 -7.52 -4.24
CA ALA A 110 15.86 -8.41 -3.11
C ALA A 110 16.47 -7.89 -1.80
N GLU A 111 17.74 -7.47 -1.81
CA GLU A 111 18.42 -6.94 -0.63
C GLU A 111 17.69 -5.72 -0.03
N LEU A 112 17.21 -4.81 -0.87
CA LEU A 112 16.44 -3.65 -0.41
C LEU A 112 15.07 -4.07 0.14
N ARG A 113 14.42 -5.08 -0.45
CA ARG A 113 13.16 -5.63 0.08
C ARG A 113 13.36 -6.27 1.44
N GLU A 114 14.40 -7.08 1.60
CA GLU A 114 14.73 -7.75 2.86
C GLU A 114 14.97 -6.73 3.98
N HIS A 115 15.70 -5.65 3.67
CA HIS A 115 15.94 -4.56 4.62
C HIS A 115 14.66 -3.85 5.06
N LEU A 116 13.80 -3.49 4.10
CA LEU A 116 12.49 -2.88 4.39
C LEU A 116 11.59 -3.85 5.16
N THR A 117 11.65 -5.15 4.84
CA THR A 117 10.85 -6.20 5.49
C THR A 117 11.25 -6.36 6.96
N ALA A 118 12.55 -6.31 7.28
CA ALA A 118 13.00 -6.36 8.66
C ALA A 118 12.41 -5.24 9.53
N SER A 119 12.27 -4.03 8.97
CA SER A 119 11.61 -2.91 9.66
C SER A 119 10.12 -3.16 9.88
N VAL A 120 9.44 -3.76 8.91
CA VAL A 120 8.02 -4.13 9.01
C VAL A 120 7.81 -5.23 10.04
N ASP A 121 8.63 -6.27 10.04
CA ASP A 121 8.53 -7.37 11.01
C ASP A 121 8.72 -6.86 12.44
N ALA A 122 9.68 -5.96 12.66
CA ALA A 122 9.88 -5.32 13.96
C ALA A 122 8.65 -4.49 14.39
N ALA A 123 8.12 -3.65 13.49
CA ALA A 123 6.93 -2.84 13.77
C ALA A 123 5.70 -3.71 14.03
N ARG A 124 5.54 -4.82 13.29
CA ARG A 124 4.47 -5.80 13.44
C ARG A 124 4.58 -6.53 14.78
N ALA A 125 5.76 -7.02 15.14
CA ALA A 125 5.99 -7.70 16.42
C ALA A 125 5.72 -6.79 17.63
N ALA A 126 6.00 -5.49 17.49
CA ALA A 126 5.71 -4.48 18.51
C ALA A 126 4.26 -3.95 18.48
N GLY A 127 3.42 -4.41 17.53
CA GLY A 127 2.02 -3.96 17.41
C GLY A 127 1.90 -2.47 17.11
N LEU A 128 2.74 -1.92 16.25
CA LEU A 128 2.76 -0.49 15.94
C LEU A 128 1.83 -0.13 14.77
N GLY A 129 1.18 1.04 14.88
CA GLY A 129 0.41 1.65 13.80
C GLY A 129 -0.62 0.70 13.18
N VAL A 130 -0.58 0.53 11.85
CA VAL A 130 -1.48 -0.36 11.11
C VAL A 130 -1.40 -1.80 11.61
N HIS A 131 -0.22 -2.26 12.06
CA HIS A 131 -0.03 -3.65 12.49
C HIS A 131 -0.75 -3.98 13.81
N ALA A 132 -1.12 -2.98 14.60
CA ALA A 132 -1.92 -3.17 15.81
C ALA A 132 -3.35 -3.68 15.51
N VAL A 133 -3.86 -3.37 14.33
CA VAL A 133 -5.26 -3.58 13.93
C VAL A 133 -5.40 -4.24 12.55
N ASP A 134 -4.30 -4.71 11.98
CA ASP A 134 -4.22 -5.32 10.65
C ASP A 134 -5.06 -6.62 10.60
N ALA A 135 -6.10 -6.61 9.78
CA ALA A 135 -6.97 -7.76 9.54
C ALA A 135 -6.62 -8.50 8.23
N THR A 136 -5.54 -8.12 7.54
CA THR A 136 -5.18 -8.66 6.20
C THR A 136 -5.11 -10.18 6.17
N ASN A 137 -4.57 -10.80 7.22
CA ASN A 137 -4.41 -12.26 7.32
C ASN A 137 -5.43 -12.91 8.27
N THR A 138 -6.47 -12.18 8.66
CA THR A 138 -7.52 -12.65 9.57
C THR A 138 -8.83 -12.79 8.80
N LEU A 139 -9.43 -13.98 8.82
CA LEU A 139 -10.70 -14.23 8.14
C LEU A 139 -11.80 -13.36 8.76
N SER A 140 -12.23 -12.35 8.00
CA SER A 140 -13.11 -11.27 8.49
C SER A 140 -14.36 -11.18 7.62
N SER A 141 -15.54 -11.13 8.26
CA SER A 141 -16.84 -10.93 7.58
C SER A 141 -16.93 -9.54 6.97
N ILE A 142 -17.39 -9.45 5.72
CA ILE A 142 -17.62 -8.23 4.96
C ILE A 142 -19.13 -8.12 4.67
N VAL A 143 -19.85 -7.55 5.62
CA VAL A 143 -21.32 -7.44 5.54
C VAL A 143 -21.77 -6.44 4.48
N ASN A 144 -21.02 -5.33 4.35
CA ASN A 144 -21.29 -4.26 3.39
C ASN A 144 -20.01 -3.42 3.19
N ILE A 145 -20.11 -2.39 2.35
CA ILE A 145 -19.00 -1.48 2.07
C ILE A 145 -18.47 -0.77 3.33
N GLY A 146 -19.34 -0.45 4.29
CA GLY A 146 -18.98 0.19 5.56
C GLY A 146 -18.05 -0.67 6.42
N THR A 147 -18.13 -2.00 6.33
CA THR A 147 -17.17 -2.89 6.99
C THR A 147 -15.74 -2.65 6.47
N LEU A 148 -15.58 -2.44 5.16
CA LEU A 148 -14.27 -2.18 4.56
C LEU A 148 -13.77 -0.76 4.86
N THR A 149 -14.66 0.23 4.92
CA THR A 149 -14.25 1.64 5.06
C THR A 149 -14.07 2.10 6.50
N ASP A 150 -14.89 1.57 7.43
CA ASP A 150 -15.03 2.13 8.77
C ASP A 150 -14.55 1.19 9.88
N GLN A 151 -14.45 -0.11 9.61
CA GLN A 151 -14.23 -1.13 10.64
C GLN A 151 -12.92 -1.89 10.47
N LEU A 152 -12.59 -2.30 9.24
CA LEU A 152 -11.40 -3.10 8.98
C LEU A 152 -10.23 -2.25 8.49
N VAL A 153 -9.03 -2.70 8.88
CA VAL A 153 -7.77 -2.25 8.30
C VAL A 153 -7.16 -3.41 7.53
N LEU A 154 -7.08 -3.27 6.22
CA LEU A 154 -6.53 -4.25 5.29
C LEU A 154 -5.39 -3.63 4.47
N MET A 155 -4.49 -4.48 4.00
CA MET A 155 -3.50 -4.12 3.00
C MET A 155 -4.18 -3.45 1.79
N PRO A 156 -3.65 -2.33 1.25
CA PRO A 156 -4.37 -1.50 0.29
C PRO A 156 -4.88 -2.22 -0.96
N LYS A 157 -4.11 -3.17 -1.51
CA LYS A 157 -4.52 -3.96 -2.68
C LYS A 157 -5.78 -4.77 -2.40
N LEU A 158 -5.83 -5.50 -1.28
CA LEU A 158 -7.01 -6.28 -0.89
C LEU A 158 -8.20 -5.36 -0.68
N PHE A 159 -8.03 -4.26 0.06
CA PHE A 159 -9.08 -3.27 0.26
C PHE A 159 -9.64 -2.75 -1.08
N ARG A 160 -8.77 -2.32 -2.00
CA ARG A 160 -9.21 -1.77 -3.29
C ARG A 160 -10.03 -2.78 -4.09
N ARG A 161 -9.56 -4.03 -4.16
CA ARG A 161 -10.23 -5.11 -4.90
C ARG A 161 -11.58 -5.46 -4.26
N ALA A 162 -11.61 -5.69 -2.94
CA ALA A 162 -12.83 -6.02 -2.22
C ALA A 162 -13.84 -4.86 -2.28
N SER A 163 -13.37 -3.62 -2.10
CA SER A 163 -14.18 -2.41 -2.16
C SER A 163 -14.81 -2.26 -3.53
N ALA A 164 -14.03 -2.32 -4.62
CA ALA A 164 -14.55 -2.26 -5.98
C ALA A 164 -15.59 -3.35 -6.25
N TYR A 165 -15.31 -4.58 -5.84
CA TYR A 165 -16.24 -5.70 -6.01
C TYR A 165 -17.56 -5.48 -5.25
N VAL A 166 -17.49 -5.15 -3.95
CA VAL A 166 -18.69 -4.94 -3.11
C VAL A 166 -19.53 -3.77 -3.61
N ALA A 167 -18.92 -2.70 -4.13
CA ALA A 167 -19.69 -1.60 -4.72
C ALA A 167 -20.40 -1.99 -6.02
N ALA A 168 -19.81 -2.89 -6.81
CA ALA A 168 -20.43 -3.36 -8.04
C ALA A 168 -21.49 -4.45 -7.80
N ALA A 169 -21.18 -5.42 -6.93
CA ALA A 169 -21.99 -6.62 -6.70
C ALA A 169 -22.96 -6.50 -5.52
N GLY A 170 -22.77 -5.53 -4.62
CA GLY A 170 -23.55 -5.39 -3.38
C GLY A 170 -23.22 -6.41 -2.28
N THR A 171 -22.28 -7.33 -2.53
CA THR A 171 -21.85 -8.40 -1.62
C THR A 171 -20.38 -8.72 -1.86
N ILE A 172 -19.73 -9.38 -0.89
CA ILE A 172 -18.39 -9.95 -1.09
C ILE A 172 -18.42 -11.36 -1.67
N ILE A 173 -19.55 -12.07 -1.58
CA ILE A 173 -19.66 -13.47 -2.02
C ILE A 173 -19.39 -13.55 -3.53
N GLY A 174 -18.43 -14.39 -3.92
CA GLY A 174 -17.96 -14.56 -5.30
C GLY A 174 -16.72 -13.72 -5.62
N PHE A 175 -16.15 -13.03 -4.64
CA PHE A 175 -15.00 -12.14 -4.81
C PHE A 175 -13.78 -12.89 -5.33
N LYS A 176 -13.47 -14.07 -4.77
CA LYS A 176 -12.27 -14.82 -5.20
C LYS A 176 -12.38 -15.27 -6.66
N ALA A 177 -13.54 -15.77 -7.06
CA ALA A 177 -13.79 -16.18 -8.45
C ALA A 177 -13.64 -14.99 -9.41
N ALA A 178 -14.11 -13.81 -9.01
CA ALA A 178 -13.95 -12.60 -9.80
C ALA A 178 -12.48 -12.13 -9.87
N LEU A 179 -11.67 -12.36 -8.84
CA LEU A 179 -10.22 -12.14 -8.91
C LEU A 179 -9.52 -13.14 -9.83
N GLU A 180 -9.91 -14.41 -9.78
CA GLU A 180 -9.33 -15.48 -10.60
C GLU A 180 -9.48 -15.16 -12.09
N ALA A 181 -10.63 -14.65 -12.50
CA ALA A 181 -10.87 -14.21 -13.87
C ALA A 181 -9.95 -13.04 -14.31
N ASN A 182 -9.42 -12.25 -13.37
CA ASN A 182 -8.56 -11.09 -13.68
C ASN A 182 -7.10 -11.50 -13.88
N GLN A 183 -6.70 -12.68 -13.37
CA GLN A 183 -5.34 -13.23 -13.47
C GLN A 183 -4.24 -12.22 -13.10
N GLU A 184 -4.48 -11.41 -12.06
CA GLU A 184 -3.57 -10.32 -11.69
C GLU A 184 -2.21 -10.88 -11.24
N PRO A 185 -1.10 -10.64 -11.98
CA PRO A 185 0.18 -11.31 -11.72
C PRO A 185 0.81 -10.93 -10.39
N VAL A 186 1.32 -11.94 -9.68
CA VAL A 186 2.04 -11.82 -8.41
C VAL A 186 3.18 -12.83 -8.37
N PHE A 187 4.33 -12.42 -7.83
CA PHE A 187 5.42 -13.32 -7.49
C PHE A 187 5.38 -13.64 -5.99
N ASP A 188 5.30 -14.92 -5.64
CA ASP A 188 5.39 -15.40 -4.26
C ASP A 188 6.86 -15.46 -3.82
N LEU A 189 7.24 -14.66 -2.82
CA LEU A 189 8.61 -14.71 -2.29
C LEU A 189 8.90 -15.97 -1.49
N ARG A 190 7.86 -16.60 -0.90
CA ARG A 190 8.01 -17.79 -0.07
C ARG A 190 8.27 -19.02 -0.94
N ASP A 191 7.40 -19.24 -1.92
CA ASP A 191 7.46 -20.42 -2.79
C ASP A 191 8.23 -20.19 -4.10
N LYS A 192 8.61 -18.93 -4.38
CA LYS A 192 9.46 -18.50 -5.52
C LYS A 192 8.87 -18.84 -6.89
N ASN A 193 7.56 -18.65 -7.05
CA ASN A 193 6.85 -18.87 -8.30
C ASN A 193 6.02 -17.64 -8.70
N PHE A 194 5.72 -17.56 -9.99
CA PHE A 194 4.71 -16.62 -10.51
C PHE A 194 3.33 -17.28 -10.44
N THR A 195 2.36 -16.52 -9.96
CA THR A 195 0.96 -16.89 -9.88
C THR A 195 0.09 -15.63 -10.00
N HIS A 196 -1.17 -15.71 -9.56
CA HIS A 196 -2.11 -14.60 -9.54
C HIS A 196 -2.56 -14.23 -8.13
N PHE A 197 -3.06 -13.01 -7.95
CA PHE A 197 -3.46 -12.49 -6.64
C PHE A 197 -4.57 -13.29 -5.95
N ASP A 198 -5.51 -13.87 -6.71
CA ASP A 198 -6.59 -14.73 -6.19
C ASP A 198 -6.07 -15.97 -5.45
N THR A 199 -4.87 -16.46 -5.83
CA THR A 199 -4.24 -17.64 -5.20
C THR A 199 -4.02 -17.41 -3.70
N PHE A 200 -3.83 -16.16 -3.30
CA PHE A 200 -3.59 -15.78 -1.93
C PHE A 200 -4.85 -15.34 -1.19
N VAL A 201 -6.02 -15.36 -1.82
CA VAL A 201 -7.28 -14.99 -1.19
C VAL A 201 -8.03 -16.24 -0.73
N THR A 202 -8.32 -16.29 0.56
CA THR A 202 -9.32 -17.20 1.12
C THR A 202 -10.66 -16.49 1.18
N GLU A 203 -11.71 -17.16 0.73
CA GLU A 203 -13.09 -16.70 0.81
C GLU A 203 -13.93 -17.82 1.44
N GLN A 204 -14.70 -17.50 2.49
CA GLN A 204 -15.61 -18.41 3.16
C GLN A 204 -16.92 -17.68 3.43
N GLY A 205 -17.93 -17.91 2.58
CA GLY A 205 -19.17 -17.15 2.64
C GLY A 205 -18.90 -15.65 2.45
N ASP A 206 -19.27 -14.85 3.45
CA ASP A 206 -19.04 -13.41 3.47
C ASP A 206 -17.68 -13.01 4.07
N GLN A 207 -16.79 -13.96 4.34
CA GLN A 207 -15.50 -13.68 4.96
C GLN A 207 -14.33 -13.79 3.98
N ILE A 208 -13.34 -12.89 4.10
CA ILE A 208 -12.12 -12.93 3.30
C ILE A 208 -10.85 -12.75 4.15
N ALA A 209 -9.72 -13.29 3.66
CA ALA A 209 -8.37 -13.04 4.18
C ALA A 209 -7.29 -13.34 3.14
N LEU A 210 -6.09 -12.79 3.33
CA LEU A 210 -4.88 -13.24 2.63
C LEU A 210 -4.21 -14.42 3.34
N THR A 211 -3.66 -15.35 2.57
CA THR A 211 -2.83 -16.49 3.05
C THR A 211 -1.33 -16.17 3.09
N ARG A 212 -0.95 -14.98 2.61
CA ARG A 212 0.40 -14.42 2.64
C ARG A 212 0.38 -13.02 3.24
N ARG A 213 1.46 -12.66 3.91
CA ARG A 213 1.67 -11.29 4.37
C ARG A 213 1.95 -10.37 3.18
N PRO A 214 1.66 -9.07 3.29
CA PRO A 214 1.95 -8.09 2.23
C PRO A 214 3.41 -8.12 1.73
N GLU A 215 4.36 -8.24 2.67
CA GLU A 215 5.80 -8.31 2.41
C GLU A 215 6.26 -9.59 1.71
N GLU A 216 5.43 -10.64 1.66
CA GLU A 216 5.73 -11.91 0.98
C GLU A 216 5.30 -11.88 -0.51
N LEU A 217 4.65 -10.81 -0.96
CA LEU A 217 4.09 -10.68 -2.31
C LEU A 217 4.80 -9.56 -3.08
N VAL A 218 5.18 -9.84 -4.33
CA VAL A 218 5.69 -8.81 -5.23
C VAL A 218 4.79 -8.67 -6.45
N PHE A 219 4.41 -7.43 -6.74
CA PHE A 219 3.45 -7.09 -7.78
C PHE A 219 4.15 -6.54 -9.03
N ASP A 220 3.45 -6.61 -10.16
CA ASP A 220 3.79 -5.83 -11.32
C ASP A 220 3.47 -4.33 -11.06
N PRO A 221 4.43 -3.40 -11.25
CA PRO A 221 4.14 -1.96 -11.18
C PRO A 221 3.29 -1.45 -12.35
N MET A 222 3.26 -2.18 -13.47
CA MET A 222 2.61 -1.81 -14.73
C MET A 222 1.72 -2.95 -15.27
N PRO A 223 0.74 -3.47 -14.50
CA PRO A 223 -0.09 -4.55 -14.99
C PRO A 223 -0.87 -4.07 -16.21
N GLU A 224 -0.71 -4.78 -17.33
CA GLU A 224 -1.67 -4.74 -18.42
C GLU A 224 -3.02 -5.21 -17.85
N ARG A 225 -4.07 -4.41 -18.07
CA ARG A 225 -5.42 -4.71 -17.56
C ARG A 225 -6.33 -4.93 -18.76
N PRO A 226 -6.71 -6.18 -19.09
CA PRO A 226 -7.78 -6.41 -20.03
C PRO A 226 -9.11 -5.95 -19.40
N GLY A 227 -9.67 -4.83 -19.86
CA GLY A 227 -11.03 -4.38 -19.54
C GLY A 227 -11.25 -3.84 -18.11
N GLY A 228 -12.17 -2.88 -17.97
CA GLY A 228 -12.43 -2.14 -16.73
C GLY A 228 -12.79 -3.05 -15.54
N GLU A 229 -12.31 -2.65 -14.35
CA GLU A 229 -12.47 -3.35 -13.08
C GLU A 229 -13.93 -3.81 -12.89
N PHE A 230 -14.13 -5.13 -12.99
CA PHE A 230 -15.40 -5.86 -12.85
C PHE A 230 -16.53 -5.56 -13.86
N THR A 231 -16.53 -4.43 -14.57
CA THR A 231 -17.58 -4.10 -15.56
C THR A 231 -17.55 -5.05 -16.76
N ALA A 232 -16.37 -5.53 -17.17
CA ALA A 232 -16.26 -6.50 -18.26
C ALA A 232 -16.73 -7.91 -17.85
N MET A 233 -16.54 -8.29 -16.58
CA MET A 233 -16.81 -9.66 -16.11
C MET A 233 -18.27 -9.95 -15.82
N MET A 234 -19.06 -8.91 -15.47
CA MET A 234 -20.50 -9.06 -15.26
C MET A 234 -21.29 -9.11 -16.58
N ASN A 235 -20.70 -8.70 -17.71
CA ASN A 235 -21.38 -8.64 -19.01
C ASN A 235 -21.29 -9.94 -19.82
N ASP A 236 -20.43 -10.89 -19.42
CA ASP A 236 -20.28 -12.20 -20.10
C ASP A 236 -21.23 -13.29 -19.55
N GLN A 237 -22.24 -12.92 -18.75
CA GLN A 237 -23.33 -13.81 -18.32
C GLN A 237 -24.70 -13.48 -18.95
N GLY A 238 -24.71 -12.85 -20.13
CA GLY A 238 -25.90 -12.56 -20.93
C GLY A 238 -26.22 -13.64 -21.96
#